data_AF-A0A484ZEC3-F1
#
_entry.id   AF-A0A484ZEC3-F1
#
_cell.length_a   1.000
_cell.length_b   1.000
_cell.length_c   1.000
_cell.angle_alpha   90.00
_cell.angle_beta   90.00
_cell.angle_gamma   90.00
#
_symmetry.space_group_name_H-M   'P 1'
#
loop_
_entity.id
_entity.type
_entity.pdbx_description
1 polymer ?
#
loop_
_entity_poly.entity_id
_entity_poly.type
_entity_poly.pdbx_seq_one_letter_code
_entity_poly.pdbx_strand_id
1 'polypeptide(L)'
;MRKTLMALLLMFSGLTIPVSGWAECYRITTTNNTPSSAYYTEPGKGTAAHWDGATDPAGSAGSLPTVVNINNSTFQPNGTLMASGTVNFLTSGAQAYSADQILFRCTASEAGKLYEYYATNGDSIYAGNVDVGAASGLPFTYQTYANGMALRATNLATGEYYSRYWKARLLTNLDTDSQGWILVKAKNFSDTKVELFRLSSAAGSWTGTGMLSWTQPATYIAFRGGSLSNGLTVGADSNSIYYGWYNMWPGAVNLHNRITIRRSATCSVTNVTPTVRFPIITVAELRAGVSRQMPITIQFNCQTGTPANTGVTALESGVGVNQTSMGILVNRLMPRRQCQPDWGPRARG
;
A
#
# COMPACT_ATOMS: atom_id res chain seq x y z
N MET A 1 44.20 83.33 7.10
CA MET A 1 44.91 82.06 6.88
C MET A 1 44.28 80.98 7.75
N ARG A 2 43.48 80.09 7.15
CA ARG A 2 42.82 78.94 7.80
C ARG A 2 43.73 77.72 7.67
N LYS A 3 44.01 77.00 8.76
CA LYS A 3 44.32 75.57 8.70
C LYS A 3 43.61 74.85 9.85
N THR A 4 42.92 73.79 9.42
CA THR A 4 41.85 73.03 10.04
C THR A 4 42.39 71.83 10.81
N LEU A 5 41.72 71.49 11.92
CA LEU A 5 41.81 70.19 12.59
C LEU A 5 41.41 69.06 11.63
N MET A 6 42.15 67.95 11.66
CA MET A 6 41.81 66.73 10.94
C MET A 6 41.68 65.58 11.96
N ALA A 7 40.45 65.16 12.19
CA ALA A 7 40.09 64.00 13.01
C ALA A 7 40.23 62.73 12.18
N LEU A 8 40.93 61.71 12.71
CA LEU A 8 41.09 60.41 12.09
C LEU A 8 39.95 59.49 12.56
N LEU A 9 39.00 59.19 11.67
CA LEU A 9 37.93 58.22 11.91
C LEU A 9 38.42 56.83 11.50
N LEU A 10 38.55 55.90 12.45
CA LEU A 10 38.80 54.48 12.21
C LEU A 10 37.49 53.81 11.78
N MET A 11 37.34 53.50 10.49
CA MET A 11 36.27 52.66 9.96
C MET A 11 36.66 51.18 10.11
N PHE A 12 36.10 50.51 11.12
CA PHE A 12 36.08 49.06 11.22
C PHE A 12 35.03 48.53 10.23
N SER A 13 35.44 48.23 9.00
CA SER A 13 34.62 47.46 8.07
C SER A 13 34.57 46.00 8.53
N GLY A 14 33.49 45.62 9.21
CA GLY A 14 33.20 44.23 9.53
C GLY A 14 33.01 43.43 8.26
N LEU A 15 34.02 42.63 7.90
CA LEU A 15 33.89 41.55 6.93
C LEU A 15 32.94 40.50 7.53
N THR A 16 31.65 40.60 7.21
CA THR A 16 30.74 39.46 7.33
C THR A 16 31.19 38.44 6.31
N ILE A 17 31.94 37.43 6.75
CA ILE A 17 32.22 36.24 5.95
C ILE A 17 30.84 35.65 5.61
N PRO A 18 30.44 35.58 4.33
CA PRO A 18 29.25 34.83 3.99
C PRO A 18 29.54 33.39 4.40
N VAL A 19 28.81 32.90 5.41
CA VAL A 19 28.79 31.47 5.71
C VAL A 19 28.38 30.83 4.40
N SER A 20 29.30 30.14 3.74
CA SER A 20 28.97 29.35 2.56
C SER A 20 27.92 28.37 3.04
N GLY A 21 26.66 28.62 2.67
CA GLY A 21 25.56 27.73 3.00
C GLY A 21 25.74 26.49 2.16
N TRP A 22 26.42 25.49 2.71
CA TRP A 22 26.47 24.16 2.09
C TRP A 22 25.02 23.71 1.97
N ALA A 23 24.65 23.27 0.77
CA ALA A 23 23.29 22.83 0.51
C ALA A 23 23.06 21.55 1.30
N GLU A 24 22.17 21.61 2.29
CA GLU A 24 22.11 20.61 3.35
C GLU A 24 20.67 20.35 3.79
N CYS A 25 20.39 19.10 4.14
CA CYS A 25 19.12 18.65 4.67
C CYS A 25 19.34 17.98 6.02
N TYR A 26 18.36 18.15 6.92
CA TYR A 26 18.41 17.65 8.28
C TYR A 26 17.18 16.80 8.55
N ARG A 27 17.41 15.62 9.12
CA ARG A 27 16.34 14.72 9.58
C ARG A 27 15.68 15.29 10.84
N ILE A 28 14.36 15.42 10.82
CA ILE A 28 13.57 15.96 11.92
C ILE A 28 12.83 14.83 12.63
N THR A 29 13.15 14.60 13.90
CA THR A 29 12.52 13.54 14.74
C THR A 29 11.92 14.08 16.02
N THR A 30 12.06 15.37 16.29
CA THR A 30 11.50 16.03 17.45
C THR A 30 11.31 17.50 17.17
N THR A 31 10.46 18.15 17.97
CA THR A 31 10.26 19.60 17.90
C THR A 31 11.49 20.32 18.42
N ASN A 32 11.94 21.35 17.70
CA ASN A 32 12.98 22.27 18.16
C ASN A 32 12.56 23.70 17.83
N ASN A 33 12.28 24.51 18.85
CA ASN A 33 11.80 25.88 18.68
C ASN A 33 12.92 26.92 18.72
N THR A 34 14.18 26.52 18.53
CA THR A 34 15.33 27.44 18.49
C THR A 34 15.56 27.92 17.06
N PRO A 35 15.25 29.18 16.70
CA PRO A 35 15.26 29.63 15.30
C PRO A 35 16.63 29.55 14.63
N SER A 36 17.73 29.61 15.38
CA SER A 36 19.08 29.47 14.84
C SER A 36 19.49 28.02 14.54
N SER A 37 18.69 27.03 14.95
CA SER A 37 19.00 25.63 14.76
C SER A 37 18.68 25.17 13.34
N ALA A 38 19.54 24.32 12.78
CA ALA A 38 19.24 23.60 11.54
C ALA A 38 18.01 22.69 11.67
N TYR A 39 17.73 22.22 12.89
CA TYR A 39 16.58 21.37 13.23
C TYR A 39 15.32 22.16 13.58
N TYR A 40 15.32 23.48 13.41
CA TYR A 40 14.19 24.34 13.80
C TYR A 40 12.88 23.90 13.16
N THR A 41 11.83 23.83 13.97
CA THR A 41 10.47 23.52 13.57
C THR A 41 9.60 24.71 13.95
N GLU A 42 9.30 25.58 12.97
CA GLU A 42 8.51 26.79 13.21
C GLU A 42 7.07 26.45 13.65
N PRO A 43 6.60 27.01 14.78
CA PRO A 43 5.22 26.85 15.21
C PRO A 43 4.22 27.24 14.10
N GLY A 44 3.27 26.35 13.82
CA GLY A 44 2.24 26.58 12.79
C GLY A 44 2.66 26.24 11.35
N LYS A 45 3.92 25.86 11.11
CA LYS A 45 4.39 25.43 9.77
C LYS A 45 4.41 23.92 9.57
N GLY A 46 4.19 23.14 10.62
CA GLY A 46 4.13 21.69 10.59
C GLY A 46 4.27 21.13 11.99
N THR A 47 4.31 19.81 12.08
CA THR A 47 4.57 19.08 13.34
C THR A 47 5.89 18.33 13.26
N ALA A 48 6.43 17.92 14.40
CA ALA A 48 7.56 17.00 14.46
C ALA A 48 7.30 15.97 15.54
N ALA A 49 7.52 14.71 15.20
CA ALA A 49 7.37 13.59 16.11
C ALA A 49 8.47 12.57 15.83
N HIS A 50 8.72 11.71 16.81
CA HIS A 50 9.69 10.66 16.69
C HIS A 50 9.29 9.67 15.59
N TRP A 51 10.26 9.29 14.78
CA TRP A 51 10.15 8.20 13.83
C TRP A 51 11.51 7.52 13.69
N ASP A 52 11.51 6.20 13.50
CA ASP A 52 12.75 5.43 13.34
C ASP A 52 13.15 5.29 11.87
N GLY A 53 12.18 5.36 10.97
CA GLY A 53 12.35 5.01 9.56
C GLY A 53 12.00 3.56 9.29
N ALA A 54 12.29 3.09 8.08
CA ALA A 54 11.87 1.79 7.60
C ALA A 54 12.84 0.68 8.02
N THR A 55 12.87 0.34 9.32
CA THR A 55 13.58 -0.86 9.82
C THR A 55 12.93 -2.13 9.29
N ASP A 56 13.57 -3.29 9.44
CA ASP A 56 13.03 -4.58 8.97
C ASP A 56 11.54 -4.78 9.28
N PRO A 57 11.03 -4.78 10.53
CA PRO A 57 9.61 -5.05 10.79
C PRO A 57 8.66 -3.88 10.43
N ALA A 58 9.21 -2.73 10.03
CA ALA A 58 8.45 -1.51 9.76
C ALA A 58 7.66 -1.61 8.45
N GLY A 59 6.77 -0.65 8.24
CA GLY A 59 5.93 -0.60 7.04
C GLY A 59 4.50 -1.04 7.29
N SER A 60 3.77 -1.20 6.20
CA SER A 60 2.36 -1.56 6.23
C SER A 60 1.98 -2.43 5.03
N ALA A 61 0.95 -3.24 5.21
CA ALA A 61 0.26 -3.96 4.13
C ALA A 61 -0.93 -3.13 3.59
N GLY A 62 -1.22 -1.98 4.20
CA GLY A 62 -2.25 -1.05 3.77
C GLY A 62 -3.63 -1.69 3.77
N SER A 63 -4.36 -1.51 2.67
CA SER A 63 -5.70 -2.06 2.49
C SER A 63 -5.71 -3.47 1.89
N LEU A 64 -4.59 -4.20 1.88
CA LEU A 64 -4.60 -5.61 1.47
C LEU A 64 -5.50 -6.43 2.42
N PRO A 65 -6.19 -7.47 1.92
CA PRO A 65 -6.92 -8.38 2.78
C PRO A 65 -5.95 -9.08 3.75
N THR A 66 -6.33 -9.15 5.02
CA THR A 66 -5.51 -9.76 6.08
C THR A 66 -5.35 -11.27 5.90
N VAL A 67 -6.20 -11.91 5.10
CA VAL A 67 -6.11 -13.33 4.73
C VAL A 67 -5.99 -13.44 3.22
N VAL A 68 -4.92 -14.09 2.75
CA VAL A 68 -4.67 -14.35 1.33
C VAL A 68 -4.73 -15.86 1.08
N ASN A 69 -5.64 -16.27 0.19
CA ASN A 69 -5.77 -17.65 -0.23
C ASN A 69 -4.80 -17.95 -1.37
N ILE A 70 -3.91 -18.92 -1.16
CA ILE A 70 -3.00 -19.41 -2.21
C ILE A 70 -3.37 -20.87 -2.50
N ASN A 71 -3.74 -21.13 -3.75
CA ASN A 71 -4.21 -22.42 -4.22
C ASN A 71 -3.23 -23.05 -5.22
N ASN A 72 -3.49 -24.29 -5.64
CA ASN A 72 -2.73 -24.95 -6.71
C ASN A 72 -3.07 -24.37 -8.09
N SER A 73 -2.21 -24.67 -9.06
CA SER A 73 -2.30 -24.12 -10.42
C SER A 73 -3.55 -24.56 -11.18
N THR A 74 -4.22 -25.63 -10.76
CA THR A 74 -5.49 -26.07 -11.36
C THR A 74 -6.64 -25.11 -11.02
N PHE A 75 -6.68 -24.58 -9.80
CA PHE A 75 -7.75 -23.67 -9.33
C PHE A 75 -7.35 -22.19 -9.30
N GLN A 76 -6.05 -21.91 -9.27
CA GLN A 76 -5.50 -20.57 -9.31
C GLN A 76 -4.27 -20.60 -10.24
N PRO A 77 -4.48 -20.47 -11.56
CA PRO A 77 -3.40 -20.50 -12.54
C PRO A 77 -2.34 -19.42 -12.30
N ASN A 78 -1.15 -19.61 -12.86
CA ASN A 78 -0.10 -18.60 -12.83
C ASN A 78 -0.60 -17.27 -13.42
N GLY A 79 -0.28 -16.18 -12.73
CA GLY A 79 -0.69 -14.83 -13.08
C GLY A 79 -2.02 -14.39 -12.49
N THR A 80 -2.72 -15.26 -11.74
CA THR A 80 -3.95 -14.86 -11.04
C THR A 80 -3.63 -13.77 -10.02
N LEU A 81 -4.30 -12.62 -10.13
CA LEU A 81 -4.30 -11.58 -9.09
C LEU A 81 -5.11 -12.11 -7.89
N MET A 82 -4.43 -12.34 -6.78
CA MET A 82 -5.04 -12.87 -5.55
C MET A 82 -5.60 -11.76 -4.68
N ALA A 83 -4.89 -10.63 -4.64
CA ALA A 83 -5.26 -9.47 -3.83
C ALA A 83 -4.60 -8.21 -4.38
N SER A 84 -5.21 -7.06 -4.11
CA SER A 84 -4.59 -5.75 -4.33
C SER A 84 -5.04 -4.77 -3.24
N GLY A 85 -4.22 -3.77 -2.97
CA GLY A 85 -4.52 -2.71 -2.03
C GLY A 85 -3.57 -1.53 -2.20
N THR A 86 -3.79 -0.50 -1.39
CA THR A 86 -2.92 0.68 -1.33
C THR A 86 -2.35 0.81 0.07
N VAL A 87 -1.04 1.01 0.15
CA VAL A 87 -0.33 1.41 1.36
C VAL A 87 -0.24 2.93 1.35
N ASN A 88 -0.95 3.56 2.29
CA ASN A 88 -0.87 4.99 2.48
C ASN A 88 0.46 5.36 3.16
N PHE A 89 1.15 6.36 2.64
CA PHE A 89 2.48 6.76 3.12
C PHE A 89 2.47 7.16 4.60
N LEU A 90 1.37 7.76 5.09
CA LEU A 90 1.25 8.15 6.50
C LEU A 90 1.27 6.95 7.46
N THR A 91 1.12 5.73 6.94
CA THR A 91 1.18 4.48 7.71
C THR A 91 2.31 3.56 7.25
N SER A 92 3.17 4.00 6.33
CA SER A 92 4.23 3.16 5.75
C SER A 92 5.55 3.23 6.52
N GLY A 93 5.66 4.05 7.57
CA GLY A 93 6.83 4.08 8.45
C GLY A 93 6.83 2.99 9.53
N ALA A 94 7.83 3.02 10.41
CA ALA A 94 7.77 2.28 11.69
C ALA A 94 6.70 2.87 12.62
N GLN A 95 6.49 4.18 12.54
CA GLN A 95 5.44 4.92 13.23
C GLN A 95 4.50 5.53 12.19
N ALA A 96 3.26 5.78 12.60
CA ALA A 96 2.33 6.57 11.79
C ALA A 96 2.72 8.05 11.82
N TYR A 97 2.54 8.73 10.69
CA TYR A 97 2.81 10.15 10.52
C TYR A 97 1.52 10.95 10.50
N SER A 98 1.57 12.18 11.02
CA SER A 98 0.59 13.18 10.60
C SER A 98 0.98 13.74 9.22
N ALA A 99 0.00 14.16 8.42
CA ALA A 99 0.26 14.66 7.07
C ALA A 99 1.26 15.83 7.05
N ASP A 100 1.16 16.74 8.01
CA ASP A 100 2.03 17.92 8.16
C ASP A 100 3.30 17.68 8.99
N GLN A 101 3.58 16.43 9.35
CA GLN A 101 4.82 16.09 10.05
C GLN A 101 6.02 16.32 9.14
N ILE A 102 6.92 17.20 9.57
CA ILE A 102 8.19 17.50 8.91
C ILE A 102 9.11 16.31 9.16
N LEU A 103 9.51 15.63 8.08
CA LEU A 103 10.47 14.51 8.14
C LEU A 103 11.89 15.01 7.87
N PHE A 104 12.02 15.98 6.97
CA PHE A 104 13.28 16.64 6.66
C PHE A 104 13.10 18.14 6.49
N ARG A 105 14.11 18.90 6.92
CA ARG A 105 14.21 20.36 6.70
C ARG A 105 15.49 20.66 5.94
N CYS A 106 15.40 21.43 4.87
CA CYS A 106 16.52 21.67 3.95
C CYS A 106 16.75 23.15 3.69
N THR A 107 17.99 23.54 3.40
CA THR A 107 18.33 24.90 3.02
C THR A 107 17.65 25.30 1.70
N ALA A 108 17.43 26.61 1.48
CA ALA A 108 16.82 27.12 0.25
C ALA A 108 17.57 26.70 -1.04
N SER A 109 18.89 26.49 -0.94
CA SER A 109 19.76 26.03 -2.04
C SER A 109 19.47 24.61 -2.54
N GLU A 110 18.65 23.85 -1.81
CA GLU A 110 18.19 22.50 -2.18
C GLU A 110 16.91 22.51 -3.04
N ALA A 111 16.36 23.69 -3.35
CA ALA A 111 15.20 23.81 -4.23
C ALA A 111 15.46 23.10 -5.58
N GLY A 112 14.55 22.20 -5.96
CA GLY A 112 14.67 21.40 -7.19
C GLY A 112 15.66 20.23 -7.13
N LYS A 113 16.21 19.90 -5.94
CA LYS A 113 17.18 18.80 -5.75
C LYS A 113 16.72 17.74 -4.75
N LEU A 114 15.47 17.82 -4.29
CA LEU A 114 14.90 16.93 -3.29
C LEU A 114 14.09 15.83 -3.95
N TYR A 115 14.42 14.58 -3.66
CA TYR A 115 13.84 13.43 -4.36
C TYR A 115 13.28 12.40 -3.39
N GLU A 116 12.16 11.82 -3.80
CA GLU A 116 11.73 10.51 -3.34
C GLU A 116 12.39 9.46 -4.23
N TYR A 117 13.15 8.58 -3.61
CA TYR A 117 13.71 7.38 -4.22
C TYR A 117 12.87 6.18 -3.82
N TYR A 118 12.67 5.24 -4.74
CA TYR A 118 11.88 4.04 -4.46
C TYR A 118 12.45 2.82 -5.20
N ALA A 119 12.47 1.69 -4.50
CA ALA A 119 12.95 0.40 -5.00
C ALA A 119 12.32 -0.75 -4.20
N THR A 120 12.37 -1.96 -4.76
CA THR A 120 12.13 -3.17 -3.96
C THR A 120 13.29 -3.38 -2.99
N ASN A 121 13.12 -4.24 -1.98
CA ASN A 121 14.26 -4.59 -1.14
C ASN A 121 15.18 -5.59 -1.86
N GLY A 122 16.18 -5.06 -2.57
CA GLY A 122 17.08 -5.83 -3.39
C GLY A 122 18.01 -6.78 -2.62
N ASP A 123 18.24 -6.58 -1.33
CA ASP A 123 19.11 -7.48 -0.53
C ASP A 123 18.43 -8.80 -0.14
N SER A 124 17.11 -8.89 -0.38
CA SER A 124 16.25 -9.96 0.11
C SER A 124 15.67 -10.80 -1.01
N ILE A 125 15.99 -12.09 -1.02
CA ILE A 125 15.40 -13.06 -1.95
C ILE A 125 13.87 -13.21 -1.81
N TYR A 126 13.29 -12.75 -0.69
CA TYR A 126 11.87 -12.82 -0.39
C TYR A 126 11.19 -11.45 -0.33
N ALA A 127 11.90 -10.38 -0.68
CA ALA A 127 11.37 -9.03 -0.53
C ALA A 127 11.83 -8.07 -1.65
N GLY A 128 12.34 -8.57 -2.78
CA GLY A 128 12.64 -7.70 -3.91
C GLY A 128 13.83 -8.05 -4.80
N ASN A 129 14.63 -9.06 -4.45
CA ASN A 129 15.82 -9.40 -5.22
C ASN A 129 15.53 -10.11 -6.55
N VAL A 130 14.53 -11.01 -6.56
CA VAL A 130 14.26 -11.93 -7.68
C VAL A 130 12.90 -11.62 -8.33
N ASP A 131 12.92 -11.11 -9.57
CA ASP A 131 11.71 -10.99 -10.40
C ASP A 131 11.34 -12.37 -10.94
N VAL A 132 10.19 -12.87 -10.52
CA VAL A 132 9.66 -14.20 -10.87
C VAL A 132 8.48 -14.12 -11.84
N GLY A 133 8.01 -12.92 -12.17
CA GLY A 133 6.85 -12.70 -13.03
C GLY A 133 7.20 -12.29 -14.46
N ALA A 134 8.40 -11.79 -14.73
CA ALA A 134 8.81 -11.37 -16.08
C ALA A 134 8.58 -12.45 -17.14
N ALA A 135 8.99 -13.70 -16.86
CA ALA A 135 8.79 -14.83 -17.77
C ALA A 135 7.30 -15.23 -17.97
N SER A 136 6.41 -14.77 -17.09
CA SER A 136 4.96 -15.00 -17.15
C SER A 136 4.18 -13.76 -17.65
N GLY A 137 4.86 -12.77 -18.25
CA GLY A 137 4.22 -11.54 -18.73
C GLY A 137 3.83 -10.56 -17.62
N LEU A 138 4.33 -10.76 -16.41
CA LEU A 138 4.13 -9.90 -15.25
C LEU A 138 5.47 -9.34 -14.75
N PRO A 139 6.14 -8.47 -15.53
CA PRO A 139 7.42 -7.90 -15.10
C PRO A 139 7.26 -7.10 -13.80
N PHE A 140 8.36 -6.91 -13.08
CA PHE A 140 8.42 -6.21 -11.80
C PHE A 140 7.61 -6.91 -10.69
N THR A 141 7.53 -8.23 -10.76
CA THR A 141 6.75 -9.04 -9.81
C THR A 141 7.70 -9.98 -9.08
N TYR A 142 7.96 -9.64 -7.81
CA TYR A 142 9.07 -10.19 -7.05
C TYR A 142 8.63 -11.29 -6.10
N GLN A 143 9.51 -12.26 -5.90
CA GLN A 143 9.29 -13.37 -4.99
C GLN A 143 8.99 -12.87 -3.57
N THR A 144 8.00 -13.48 -2.92
CA THR A 144 7.75 -13.30 -1.48
C THR A 144 8.20 -14.52 -0.68
N TYR A 145 8.18 -14.40 0.65
CA TYR A 145 8.47 -15.53 1.53
C TYR A 145 7.45 -16.67 1.40
N ALA A 146 6.20 -16.35 1.07
CA ALA A 146 5.16 -17.36 0.86
C ALA A 146 5.36 -18.05 -0.49
N ASN A 147 5.50 -19.37 -0.47
CA ASN A 147 5.64 -20.16 -1.67
C ASN A 147 4.44 -19.94 -2.61
N GLY A 148 4.72 -19.74 -3.89
CA GLY A 148 3.68 -19.54 -4.89
C GLY A 148 3.07 -18.14 -4.93
N MET A 149 3.50 -17.20 -4.08
CA MET A 149 3.04 -15.82 -4.08
C MET A 149 4.17 -14.85 -4.44
N ALA A 150 3.85 -13.93 -5.35
CA ALA A 150 4.74 -12.84 -5.73
C ALA A 150 4.04 -11.49 -5.50
N LEU A 151 4.83 -10.43 -5.31
CA LEU A 151 4.38 -9.08 -5.04
C LEU A 151 4.86 -8.14 -6.13
N ARG A 152 3.95 -7.30 -6.63
CA ARG A 152 4.28 -6.14 -7.46
C ARG A 152 3.83 -4.87 -6.75
N ALA A 153 4.66 -3.83 -6.84
CA ALA A 153 4.37 -2.53 -6.26
C ALA A 153 4.44 -1.43 -7.32
N THR A 154 3.61 -0.41 -7.19
CA THR A 154 3.55 0.76 -8.07
C THR A 154 3.59 2.03 -7.24
N ASN A 155 4.45 2.96 -7.63
CA ASN A 155 4.49 4.30 -7.04
C ASN A 155 3.31 5.09 -7.61
N LEU A 156 2.35 5.49 -6.77
CA LEU A 156 1.12 6.10 -7.27
C LEU A 156 1.32 7.54 -7.79
N ALA A 157 2.38 8.23 -7.37
CA ALA A 157 2.70 9.55 -7.89
C ALA A 157 3.30 9.50 -9.31
N THR A 158 4.10 8.48 -9.64
CA THR A 158 4.70 8.33 -10.99
C THR A 158 3.92 7.38 -11.90
N GLY A 159 3.13 6.48 -11.33
CA GLY A 159 2.52 5.35 -12.05
C GLY A 159 3.50 4.23 -12.38
N GLU A 160 4.78 4.35 -12.00
CA GLU A 160 5.79 3.34 -12.34
C GLU A 160 5.86 2.20 -11.34
N TYR A 161 6.17 1.01 -11.84
CA TYR A 161 6.49 -0.13 -10.98
C TYR A 161 7.79 0.09 -10.23
N TYR A 162 7.82 -0.38 -8.99
CA TYR A 162 9.05 -0.56 -8.23
C TYR A 162 9.90 -1.63 -8.92
N SER A 163 11.21 -1.50 -8.84
CA SER A 163 12.14 -2.54 -9.25
C SER A 163 13.29 -2.65 -8.26
N ARG A 164 14.13 -3.68 -8.43
CA ARG A 164 15.39 -3.81 -7.70
C ARG A 164 16.33 -2.62 -7.93
N TYR A 165 16.13 -1.87 -9.02
CA TYR A 165 16.95 -0.72 -9.35
C TYR A 165 16.26 0.56 -8.90
N TRP A 166 16.99 1.42 -8.20
CA TRP A 166 16.46 2.67 -7.69
C TRP A 166 15.86 3.53 -8.78
N LYS A 167 14.64 3.99 -8.53
CA LYS A 167 13.96 5.01 -9.30
C LYS A 167 13.77 6.25 -8.44
N ALA A 168 13.52 7.38 -9.06
CA ALA A 168 13.35 8.63 -8.34
C ALA A 168 12.30 9.51 -8.98
N ARG A 169 11.63 10.30 -8.15
CA ARG A 169 10.80 11.43 -8.58
C ARG A 169 11.18 12.68 -7.79
N LEU A 170 11.15 13.82 -8.46
CA LEU A 170 11.36 15.11 -7.80
C LEU A 170 10.19 15.38 -6.86
N LEU A 171 10.49 15.83 -5.65
CA LEU A 171 9.49 16.36 -4.72
C LEU A 171 9.19 17.82 -5.08
N THR A 172 7.92 18.10 -5.33
CA THR A 172 7.43 19.41 -5.75
C THR A 172 6.39 19.93 -4.76
N ASN A 173 6.04 21.23 -4.88
CA ASN A 173 5.04 21.88 -4.03
C ASN A 173 5.35 21.74 -2.52
N LEU A 174 6.61 21.94 -2.16
CA LEU A 174 7.10 21.84 -0.78
C LEU A 174 6.87 23.15 -0.05
N ASP A 175 6.43 23.04 1.21
CA ASP A 175 6.23 24.19 2.09
C ASP A 175 7.59 24.78 2.48
N THR A 176 7.60 26.07 2.87
CA THR A 176 8.77 26.72 3.46
C THR A 176 8.44 27.33 4.81
N ASP A 177 9.45 27.43 5.67
CA ASP A 177 9.38 28.24 6.88
C ASP A 177 9.68 29.72 6.61
N SER A 178 9.55 30.56 7.63
CA SER A 178 9.76 32.01 7.55
C SER A 178 11.20 32.39 7.23
N GLN A 179 12.16 31.46 7.36
CA GLN A 179 13.57 31.65 7.02
C GLN A 179 13.88 31.21 5.58
N GLY A 180 12.88 30.73 4.85
CA GLY A 180 13.03 30.23 3.48
C GLY A 180 13.59 28.81 3.40
N TRP A 181 13.68 28.08 4.50
CA TRP A 181 14.07 26.67 4.47
C TRP A 181 12.89 25.82 4.02
N ILE A 182 13.19 24.79 3.25
CA ILE A 182 12.21 23.88 2.64
C ILE A 182 11.83 22.82 3.68
N LEU A 183 10.53 22.54 3.79
CA LEU A 183 9.96 21.54 4.69
C LEU A 183 9.45 20.35 3.87
N VAL A 184 10.14 19.22 3.99
CA VAL A 184 9.70 17.94 3.40
C VAL A 184 8.85 17.22 4.44
N LYS A 185 7.55 17.20 4.20
CA LYS A 185 6.54 16.63 5.09
C LYS A 185 6.11 15.24 4.62
N ALA A 186 5.52 14.46 5.53
CA ALA A 186 5.03 13.12 5.21
C ALA A 186 4.05 13.11 4.02
N LYS A 187 3.16 14.10 3.91
CA LYS A 187 2.23 14.26 2.78
C LYS A 187 2.89 14.42 1.40
N ASN A 188 4.20 14.72 1.35
CA ASN A 188 4.89 14.95 0.08
C ASN A 188 5.32 13.63 -0.60
N PHE A 189 5.32 12.52 0.12
CA PHE A 189 5.70 11.21 -0.40
C PHE A 189 4.51 10.46 -1.02
N SER A 190 4.81 9.50 -1.90
CA SER A 190 3.80 8.77 -2.65
C SER A 190 3.23 7.63 -1.82
N ASP A 191 1.93 7.40 -1.99
CA ASP A 191 1.31 6.12 -1.65
C ASP A 191 1.80 5.02 -2.60
N THR A 192 1.69 3.76 -2.17
CA THR A 192 2.13 2.60 -2.95
C THR A 192 0.96 1.66 -3.22
N LYS A 193 0.65 1.38 -4.48
CA LYS A 193 -0.26 0.27 -4.83
C LYS A 193 0.50 -1.05 -4.74
N VAL A 194 -0.11 -2.06 -4.16
CA VAL A 194 0.44 -3.41 -4.01
C VAL A 194 -0.50 -4.42 -4.64
N GLU A 195 0.07 -5.40 -5.34
CA GLU A 195 -0.64 -6.50 -6.00
C GLU A 195 0.04 -7.82 -5.64
N LEU A 196 -0.73 -8.81 -5.21
CA LEU A 196 -0.26 -10.15 -4.91
C LEU A 196 -0.72 -11.11 -6.00
N PHE A 197 0.22 -11.81 -6.63
CA PHE A 197 -0.03 -12.74 -7.72
C PHE A 197 0.30 -14.18 -7.33
N ARG A 198 -0.51 -15.11 -7.82
CA ARG A 198 -0.17 -16.53 -7.80
C ARG A 198 0.83 -16.82 -8.91
N LEU A 199 2.04 -17.26 -8.57
CA LEU A 199 3.07 -17.68 -9.53
C LEU A 199 3.83 -18.90 -9.03
N SER A 200 3.85 -19.99 -9.77
CA SER A 200 4.59 -21.22 -9.41
C SER A 200 6.11 -21.01 -9.39
N SER A 201 6.61 -20.01 -10.12
CA SER A 201 7.99 -19.56 -10.10
C SER A 201 8.40 -18.87 -8.80
N ALA A 202 7.45 -18.41 -7.98
CA ALA A 202 7.74 -17.81 -6.69
C ALA A 202 8.12 -18.90 -5.67
N ALA A 203 9.41 -19.19 -5.56
CA ALA A 203 9.99 -20.22 -4.70
C ALA A 203 10.24 -19.71 -3.26
N GLY A 204 9.24 -19.07 -2.65
CA GLY A 204 9.27 -18.74 -1.23
C GLY A 204 9.40 -19.99 -0.35
N SER A 205 10.10 -19.90 0.77
CA SER A 205 10.31 -21.06 1.65
C SER A 205 9.11 -21.42 2.53
N TRP A 206 8.14 -20.52 2.70
CA TRP A 206 6.96 -20.79 3.52
C TRP A 206 5.85 -21.49 2.73
N THR A 207 5.66 -22.77 2.99
CA THR A 207 4.64 -23.61 2.35
C THR A 207 3.39 -23.84 3.20
N GLY A 208 3.37 -23.35 4.46
CA GLY A 208 2.28 -23.55 5.40
C GLY A 208 1.08 -22.60 5.25
N THR A 209 0.08 -22.81 6.11
CA THR A 209 -1.00 -21.86 6.43
C THR A 209 -0.64 -21.15 7.74
N GLY A 210 -0.85 -19.83 7.82
CA GLY A 210 -0.52 -19.04 9.01
C GLY A 210 -0.02 -17.63 8.69
N MET A 211 0.25 -16.86 9.75
CA MET A 211 0.79 -15.51 9.67
C MET A 211 2.19 -15.50 9.04
N LEU A 212 2.45 -14.57 8.12
CA LEU A 212 3.79 -14.39 7.56
C LEU A 212 4.74 -13.76 8.58
N SER A 213 5.83 -14.45 8.89
CA SER A 213 6.83 -14.03 9.87
C SER A 213 8.08 -13.40 9.25
N TRP A 214 8.24 -13.42 7.92
CA TRP A 214 9.39 -12.77 7.27
C TRP A 214 9.38 -11.28 7.56
N THR A 215 10.45 -10.77 8.15
CA THR A 215 10.48 -9.41 8.68
C THR A 215 10.72 -8.38 7.60
N GLN A 216 11.57 -8.66 6.61
CA GLN A 216 12.06 -7.62 5.72
C GLN A 216 10.96 -7.06 4.80
N PRO A 217 10.87 -5.73 4.62
CA PRO A 217 9.89 -5.09 3.75
C PRO A 217 10.13 -5.43 2.28
N ALA A 218 9.04 -5.50 1.51
CA ALA A 218 9.06 -5.77 0.08
C ALA A 218 9.53 -4.57 -0.76
N THR A 219 9.36 -3.36 -0.25
CA THR A 219 9.79 -2.14 -0.92
C THR A 219 10.16 -1.06 0.08
N TYR A 220 11.01 -0.14 -0.35
CA TYR A 220 11.39 1.05 0.40
C TYR A 220 11.08 2.33 -0.37
N ILE A 221 10.77 3.37 0.39
CA ILE A 221 10.77 4.77 -0.02
C ILE A 221 11.87 5.46 0.78
N ALA A 222 12.82 6.04 0.06
CA ALA A 222 13.98 6.77 0.57
C ALA A 222 13.88 8.25 0.22
N PHE A 223 14.38 9.11 1.11
CA PHE A 223 14.60 10.52 0.82
C PHE A 223 16.05 10.76 0.42
N ARG A 224 16.26 11.57 -0.63
CA ARG A 224 17.56 12.08 -1.02
C ARG A 224 17.52 13.60 -1.16
N GLY A 225 18.46 14.27 -0.48
CA GLY A 225 18.62 15.73 -0.49
C GLY A 225 19.83 16.15 0.35
N GLY A 226 20.59 17.15 -0.11
CA GLY A 226 21.86 17.55 0.48
C GLY A 226 22.81 16.36 0.64
N SER A 227 23.39 16.20 1.83
CA SER A 227 24.20 15.04 2.20
C SER A 227 23.40 13.75 2.45
N LEU A 228 22.08 13.82 2.64
CA LEU A 228 21.24 12.68 3.02
C LEU A 228 21.01 11.76 1.81
N SER A 229 21.38 10.48 1.97
CA SER A 229 21.29 9.45 0.92
C SER A 229 22.00 9.84 -0.39
N ASN A 230 23.07 10.64 -0.32
CA ASN A 230 23.74 11.22 -1.48
C ASN A 230 24.21 10.18 -2.52
N GLY A 231 24.55 8.97 -2.09
CA GLY A 231 24.96 7.85 -2.93
C GLY A 231 23.84 7.07 -3.62
N LEU A 232 22.55 7.37 -3.35
CA LEU A 232 21.46 6.80 -4.15
C LEU A 232 21.41 7.46 -5.53
N THR A 233 21.50 6.64 -6.58
CA THR A 233 21.42 7.09 -7.98
C THR A 233 20.41 6.25 -8.74
N VAL A 234 19.74 6.86 -9.73
CA VAL A 234 18.75 6.15 -10.55
C VAL A 234 19.44 5.02 -11.32
N GLY A 235 18.85 3.83 -11.33
CA GLY A 235 19.41 2.64 -11.95
C GLY A 235 20.42 1.88 -11.08
N ALA A 236 20.80 2.41 -9.91
CA ALA A 236 21.64 1.68 -8.97
C ALA A 236 20.90 0.48 -8.37
N ASP A 237 21.63 -0.60 -8.15
CA ASP A 237 21.09 -1.84 -7.60
C ASP A 237 20.89 -1.74 -6.07
N SER A 238 19.64 -1.82 -5.61
CA SER A 238 19.29 -1.76 -4.18
C SER A 238 19.84 -2.94 -3.35
N ASN A 239 20.32 -4.01 -3.98
CA ASN A 239 21.02 -5.11 -3.29
C ASN A 239 22.36 -4.69 -2.67
N SER A 240 23.02 -3.68 -3.25
CA SER A 240 24.33 -3.21 -2.78
C SER A 240 24.37 -1.71 -2.48
N ILE A 241 23.41 -0.95 -3.00
CA ILE A 241 23.34 0.50 -2.85
C ILE A 241 22.17 0.84 -1.93
N TYR A 242 22.46 1.00 -0.65
CA TYR A 242 21.48 1.27 0.41
C TYR A 242 21.86 2.51 1.26
N TYR A 243 22.34 3.56 0.60
CA TYR A 243 22.73 4.81 1.29
C TYR A 243 21.58 5.43 2.07
N GLY A 244 21.94 6.01 3.22
CA GLY A 244 20.99 6.50 4.22
C GLY A 244 20.52 5.41 5.19
N TRP A 245 20.41 4.15 4.72
CA TRP A 245 19.77 3.08 5.48
C TRP A 245 18.38 3.50 5.98
N TYR A 246 17.78 2.74 6.88
CA TYR A 246 16.42 3.01 7.39
C TYR A 246 16.24 4.44 7.92
N ASN A 247 17.30 5.09 8.43
CA ASN A 247 17.25 6.44 8.99
C ASN A 247 16.73 7.51 8.02
N MET A 248 17.02 7.38 6.72
CA MET A 248 16.57 8.32 5.69
C MET A 248 15.41 7.74 4.85
N TRP A 249 14.89 6.57 5.23
CA TRP A 249 13.87 5.85 4.49
C TRP A 249 12.56 5.88 5.27
N PRO A 250 11.71 6.89 5.05
CA PRO A 250 10.54 7.10 5.89
C PRO A 250 9.39 6.10 5.63
N GLY A 251 9.41 5.34 4.53
CA GLY A 251 8.29 4.48 4.15
C GLY A 251 8.70 3.13 3.59
N ALA A 252 7.86 2.13 3.82
CA ALA A 252 8.01 0.77 3.29
C ALA A 252 6.69 0.01 3.18
N VAL A 253 6.67 -0.97 2.28
CA VAL A 253 5.58 -1.97 2.18
C VAL A 253 6.06 -3.24 2.84
N ASN A 254 5.29 -3.77 3.80
CA ASN A 254 5.69 -4.97 4.53
C ASN A 254 4.50 -5.88 4.84
N LEU A 255 4.68 -7.18 4.59
CA LEU A 255 3.67 -8.22 4.85
C LEU A 255 3.84 -8.88 6.24
N HIS A 256 4.98 -8.65 6.89
CA HIS A 256 5.34 -9.20 8.20
C HIS A 256 4.22 -8.98 9.22
N ASN A 257 3.72 -10.05 9.84
CA ASN A 257 2.68 -10.03 10.87
C ASN A 257 1.40 -9.25 10.50
N ARG A 258 1.15 -9.06 9.21
CA ARG A 258 -0.01 -8.31 8.68
C ARG A 258 -0.85 -9.15 7.73
N ILE A 259 -0.27 -10.18 7.13
CA ILE A 259 -0.93 -11.11 6.21
C ILE A 259 -0.87 -12.55 6.75
N THR A 260 -2.03 -13.22 6.76
CA THR A 260 -2.17 -14.65 7.00
C THR A 260 -2.38 -15.38 5.68
N ILE A 261 -1.54 -16.38 5.40
CA ILE A 261 -1.70 -17.27 4.26
C ILE A 261 -2.67 -18.40 4.62
N ARG A 262 -3.64 -18.65 3.73
CA ARG A 262 -4.52 -19.83 3.81
C ARG A 262 -4.32 -20.71 2.59
N ARG A 263 -4.08 -22.01 2.83
CA ARG A 263 -3.96 -23.05 1.81
C ARG A 263 -4.96 -24.15 2.07
N SER A 264 -6.20 -23.94 1.66
CA SER A 264 -7.26 -24.92 1.77
C SER A 264 -7.93 -25.15 0.43
N ALA A 265 -8.31 -26.41 0.20
CA ALA A 265 -9.19 -26.79 -0.87
C ALA A 265 -10.46 -25.94 -0.81
N THR A 266 -10.92 -25.48 -1.97
CA THR A 266 -12.09 -24.63 -2.12
C THR A 266 -13.07 -25.22 -3.12
N CYS A 267 -14.26 -24.63 -3.16
CA CYS A 267 -15.24 -24.86 -4.22
C CYS A 267 -15.46 -23.57 -5.00
N SER A 268 -15.68 -23.69 -6.30
CA SER A 268 -16.13 -22.60 -7.15
C SER A 268 -17.52 -22.90 -7.67
N VAL A 269 -18.44 -21.93 -7.55
CA VAL A 269 -19.77 -22.03 -8.15
C VAL A 269 -19.62 -21.76 -9.64
N THR A 270 -20.03 -22.73 -10.46
CA THR A 270 -19.93 -22.67 -11.92
C THR A 270 -21.22 -22.20 -12.57
N ASN A 271 -22.37 -22.46 -11.94
CA ASN A 271 -23.68 -22.01 -12.42
C ASN A 271 -24.68 -21.90 -11.26
N VAL A 272 -25.61 -20.96 -11.35
CA VAL A 272 -26.71 -20.81 -10.40
C VAL A 272 -27.95 -20.30 -11.13
N THR A 273 -29.14 -20.77 -10.73
CA THR A 273 -30.40 -20.16 -11.19
C THR A 273 -30.46 -18.69 -10.78
N PRO A 274 -30.36 -17.73 -11.72
CA PRO A 274 -30.13 -16.32 -11.38
C PRO A 274 -31.41 -15.62 -10.90
N THR A 275 -32.58 -16.15 -11.26
CA THR A 275 -33.87 -15.59 -10.87
C THR A 275 -34.88 -16.70 -10.68
N VAL A 276 -35.57 -16.66 -9.54
CA VAL A 276 -36.63 -17.61 -9.19
C VAL A 276 -37.96 -16.88 -9.23
N ARG A 277 -38.87 -17.31 -10.12
CA ARG A 277 -40.22 -16.76 -10.20
C ARG A 277 -41.22 -17.78 -9.69
N PHE A 278 -41.79 -17.50 -8.52
CA PHE A 278 -42.85 -18.34 -7.96
C PHE A 278 -44.13 -18.25 -8.80
N PRO A 279 -44.91 -19.35 -8.89
CA PRO A 279 -46.26 -19.31 -9.41
C PRO A 279 -47.12 -18.31 -8.64
N ILE A 280 -48.15 -17.80 -9.31
CA ILE A 280 -49.12 -16.89 -8.67
C ILE A 280 -49.80 -17.63 -7.51
N ILE A 281 -49.98 -16.91 -6.40
CA ILE A 281 -50.76 -17.35 -5.24
C ILE A 281 -51.85 -16.32 -4.96
N THR A 282 -53.06 -16.77 -4.70
CA THR A 282 -54.17 -15.89 -4.34
C THR A 282 -54.10 -15.47 -2.87
N VAL A 283 -54.82 -14.41 -2.51
CA VAL A 283 -54.91 -13.93 -1.12
C VAL A 283 -55.57 -14.98 -0.21
N ALA A 284 -56.59 -15.70 -0.72
CA ALA A 284 -57.26 -16.75 0.04
C ALA A 284 -56.32 -17.92 0.34
N GLU A 285 -55.56 -18.38 -0.67
CA GLU A 285 -54.54 -19.42 -0.51
C GLU A 285 -53.44 -19.00 0.47
N LEU A 286 -52.95 -17.77 0.36
CA LEU A 286 -51.92 -17.26 1.27
C LEU A 286 -52.43 -17.19 2.73
N ARG A 287 -53.67 -16.75 2.94
CA ARG A 287 -54.32 -16.73 4.27
C ARG A 287 -54.59 -18.14 4.83
N ALA A 288 -54.82 -19.10 3.95
CA ALA A 288 -54.96 -20.51 4.30
C ALA A 288 -53.60 -21.22 4.53
N GLY A 289 -52.48 -20.49 4.47
CA GLY A 289 -51.14 -21.04 4.70
C GLY A 289 -50.60 -21.88 3.54
N VAL A 290 -51.18 -21.73 2.34
CA VAL A 290 -50.72 -22.46 1.15
C VAL A 290 -49.34 -21.95 0.72
N SER A 291 -48.41 -22.86 0.45
CA SER A 291 -47.05 -22.54 -0.01
C SER A 291 -46.89 -22.71 -1.53
N ARG A 292 -45.95 -21.97 -2.13
CA ARG A 292 -45.44 -22.20 -3.49
C ARG A 292 -43.95 -22.46 -3.41
N GLN A 293 -43.47 -23.45 -4.15
CA GLN A 293 -42.07 -23.82 -4.23
C GLN A 293 -41.59 -23.74 -5.68
N MET A 294 -40.34 -23.37 -5.86
CA MET A 294 -39.66 -23.40 -7.15
C MET A 294 -38.29 -24.03 -6.97
N PRO A 295 -37.91 -24.99 -7.84
CA PRO A 295 -36.58 -25.56 -7.78
C PRO A 295 -35.53 -24.51 -8.19
N ILE A 296 -34.38 -24.56 -7.55
CA ILE A 296 -33.16 -23.88 -7.98
C ILE A 296 -32.10 -24.92 -8.28
N THR A 297 -31.23 -24.61 -9.23
CA THR A 297 -30.06 -25.43 -9.54
C THR A 297 -28.81 -24.62 -9.22
N ILE A 298 -27.91 -25.23 -8.46
CA ILE A 298 -26.57 -24.71 -8.17
C ILE A 298 -25.59 -25.77 -8.64
N GLN A 299 -24.67 -25.39 -9.51
CA GLN A 299 -23.56 -26.23 -9.93
C GLN A 299 -22.29 -25.62 -9.37
N PHE A 300 -21.45 -26.45 -8.79
CA PHE A 300 -20.17 -26.05 -8.23
C PHE A 300 -19.17 -27.19 -8.37
N ASN A 301 -17.91 -26.82 -8.54
CA ASN A 301 -16.79 -27.74 -8.60
C ASN A 301 -15.91 -27.53 -7.38
N CYS A 302 -15.70 -28.60 -6.61
CA CYS A 302 -14.86 -28.60 -5.43
C CYS A 302 -13.53 -29.30 -5.70
N GLN A 303 -12.50 -28.87 -4.97
CA GLN A 303 -11.24 -29.58 -4.88
C GLN A 303 -11.39 -30.83 -4.01
N THR A 304 -11.91 -31.91 -4.59
CA THR A 304 -12.08 -33.20 -3.92
C THR A 304 -11.10 -34.21 -4.48
N GLY A 305 -10.13 -34.65 -3.66
CA GLY A 305 -9.17 -35.69 -4.00
C GLY A 305 -8.03 -35.24 -4.94
N THR A 306 -7.03 -36.10 -5.06
CA THR A 306 -5.85 -35.89 -5.91
C THR A 306 -6.24 -35.99 -7.39
N PRO A 307 -5.77 -35.11 -8.29
CA PRO A 307 -4.77 -34.05 -8.07
C PRO A 307 -5.36 -32.68 -7.70
N ALA A 308 -6.68 -32.55 -7.62
CA ALA A 308 -7.36 -31.27 -7.40
C ALA A 308 -7.07 -30.64 -6.03
N ASN A 309 -6.78 -31.45 -5.00
CA ASN A 309 -6.40 -31.00 -3.66
C ASN A 309 -4.87 -31.05 -3.38
N THR A 310 -4.03 -31.31 -4.39
CA THR A 310 -2.58 -31.34 -4.19
C THR A 310 -2.07 -29.99 -3.68
N GLY A 311 -1.28 -30.00 -2.61
CA GLY A 311 -0.65 -28.80 -2.05
C GLY A 311 -1.58 -27.88 -1.25
N VAL A 312 -2.82 -28.30 -0.99
CA VAL A 312 -3.78 -27.60 -0.13
C VAL A 312 -4.36 -28.57 0.91
N THR A 313 -4.77 -28.05 2.05
CA THR A 313 -5.50 -28.85 3.06
C THR A 313 -6.82 -29.35 2.49
N ALA A 314 -7.23 -30.56 2.86
CA ALA A 314 -8.45 -31.19 2.34
C ALA A 314 -9.68 -30.35 2.68
N LEU A 315 -10.71 -30.43 1.83
CA LEU A 315 -11.94 -29.69 2.04
C LEU A 315 -12.70 -30.29 3.22
N GLU A 316 -12.93 -29.47 4.24
CA GLU A 316 -13.81 -29.82 5.35
C GLU A 316 -15.09 -28.99 5.23
N SER A 317 -16.24 -29.65 5.17
CA SER A 317 -17.53 -28.95 5.13
C SER A 317 -17.95 -28.53 6.54
N GLY A 318 -18.36 -27.28 6.70
CA GLY A 318 -18.87 -26.76 7.97
C GLY A 318 -18.73 -25.24 8.08
N VAL A 319 -19.03 -24.69 9.26
CA VAL A 319 -19.05 -23.24 9.54
C VAL A 319 -17.97 -22.79 10.53
N GLY A 320 -17.11 -23.70 10.96
CA GLY A 320 -15.97 -23.43 11.83
C GLY A 320 -14.75 -22.87 11.10
N VAL A 321 -13.70 -22.56 11.87
CA VAL A 321 -12.41 -22.10 11.32
C VAL A 321 -11.85 -23.17 10.37
N ASN A 322 -11.34 -22.74 9.22
CA ASN A 322 -10.83 -23.60 8.13
C ASN A 322 -11.85 -24.49 7.41
N GLN A 323 -13.13 -24.41 7.74
CA GLN A 323 -14.19 -25.14 7.03
C GLN A 323 -14.74 -24.33 5.84
N THR A 324 -15.41 -25.01 4.93
CA THR A 324 -16.05 -24.43 3.74
C THR A 324 -17.57 -24.58 3.84
N SER A 325 -18.26 -23.46 3.72
CA SER A 325 -19.72 -23.37 3.68
C SER A 325 -20.19 -22.65 2.41
N MET A 326 -21.35 -23.04 1.89
CA MET A 326 -22.06 -22.31 0.83
C MET A 326 -23.24 -21.56 1.42
N GLY A 327 -23.32 -20.25 1.16
CA GLY A 327 -24.46 -19.41 1.52
C GLY A 327 -25.27 -19.04 0.28
N ILE A 328 -26.59 -18.95 0.42
CA ILE A 328 -27.49 -18.41 -0.60
C ILE A 328 -28.03 -17.09 -0.07
N LEU A 329 -27.76 -15.99 -0.77
CA LEU A 329 -28.34 -14.69 -0.47
C LEU A 329 -29.51 -14.41 -1.41
N VAL A 330 -30.69 -14.15 -0.85
CA VAL A 330 -31.89 -13.77 -1.61
C VAL A 330 -32.00 -12.25 -1.61
N ASN A 331 -31.89 -11.62 -2.78
CA ASN A 331 -32.11 -10.19 -2.93
C ASN A 331 -33.62 -9.89 -3.00
N ARG A 332 -34.08 -8.82 -2.34
CA ARG A 332 -35.48 -8.49 -1.97
C ARG A 332 -36.59 -9.08 -2.87
N LEU A 333 -37.61 -9.65 -2.23
CA LEU A 333 -38.92 -9.95 -2.84
C LEU A 333 -39.51 -8.66 -3.44
N MET A 334 -39.60 -8.58 -4.77
CA MET A 334 -40.39 -7.53 -5.43
C MET A 334 -41.80 -8.06 -5.72
N PRO A 335 -42.82 -7.68 -4.93
CA PRO A 335 -44.19 -7.98 -5.27
C PRO A 335 -44.60 -7.17 -6.51
N ARG A 336 -44.79 -7.84 -7.66
CA ARG A 336 -45.51 -7.23 -8.79
C ARG A 336 -46.98 -7.08 -8.38
N ARG A 337 -47.38 -5.91 -7.90
CA ARG A 337 -48.80 -5.54 -7.79
C ARG A 337 -49.32 -5.28 -9.20
N GLN A 338 -50.11 -6.20 -9.73
CA GLN A 338 -50.99 -5.93 -10.87
C GLN A 338 -52.34 -5.47 -10.30
N CYS A 339 -52.41 -4.22 -9.85
CA CYS A 339 -53.68 -3.57 -9.55
C CYS A 339 -54.25 -3.05 -10.87
N GLN A 340 -55.13 -3.81 -11.49
CA GLN A 340 -55.97 -3.31 -12.58
C GLN A 340 -57.24 -2.73 -11.94
N PRO A 341 -57.58 -1.43 -12.13
CA PRO A 341 -58.80 -0.87 -11.59
C PRO A 341 -59.97 -1.31 -12.46
N ASP A 342 -60.82 -2.16 -11.90
CA ASP A 342 -62.07 -2.59 -12.50
C ASP A 342 -63.10 -1.44 -12.37
N TRP A 343 -63.21 -0.62 -13.42
CA TRP A 343 -64.29 0.36 -13.53
C TRP A 343 -65.53 -0.33 -14.09
N GLY A 344 -66.30 -0.96 -13.21
CA GLY A 344 -67.68 -1.36 -13.50
C GLY A 344 -68.62 -0.14 -13.60
N PRO A 345 -69.67 -0.18 -14.44
CA PRO A 345 -70.51 0.97 -14.72
C PRO A 345 -71.46 1.24 -13.55
N ARG A 346 -71.46 2.48 -13.03
CA ARG A 346 -72.53 2.97 -12.14
C ARG A 346 -73.74 3.31 -12.98
N ALA A 347 -74.74 2.43 -12.95
CA ALA A 347 -76.12 2.82 -13.22
C ALA A 347 -76.63 3.67 -12.04
N ARG A 348 -77.16 4.86 -12.31
CA ARG A 348 -78.15 5.56 -11.49
C ARG A 348 -78.92 6.56 -12.36
N GLY A 349 -80.26 6.48 -12.25
CA GLY A 349 -81.21 7.60 -12.36
C GLY A 349 -81.46 8.12 -13.76
#